data_AF-A0A917WXY9-F1
#
_entry.id   AF-A0A917WXY9-F1
#
_cell.length_a   1.000
_cell.length_b   1.000
_cell.length_c   1.000
_cell.angle_alpha   90.00
_cell.angle_beta   90.00
_cell.angle_gamma   90.00
#
_symmetry.space_group_name_H-M   'P 1'
#
loop_
_entity.id
_entity.type
_entity.pdbx_description
1 polymer ?
#
loop_
_entity_poly.entity_id
_entity_poly.type
_entity_poly.pdbx_seq_one_letter_code
_entity_poly.pdbx_strand_id
1 'polypeptide(L)'
;MNKGQKVIKITSYIIMILLILGAFQMIFDKNYKNDHLGGLFLIAFWLVNSLYAFYSDKKEDNKKSALSNVLLVIVASVILLSYSIKMIFH
;
A
#
# COMPACT_ATOMS: atom_id res chain seq x y z
N MET A 1 21.80 -7.07 -8.33
CA MET A 1 20.87 -5.96 -8.04
C MET A 1 21.64 -4.65 -8.10
N ASN A 2 21.22 -3.69 -8.92
CA ASN A 2 21.92 -2.40 -9.05
C ASN A 2 21.63 -1.47 -7.85
N LYS A 3 22.39 -0.38 -7.72
CA LYS A 3 22.25 0.58 -6.60
C LYS A 3 20.83 1.16 -6.47
N GLY A 4 20.21 1.56 -7.58
CA GLY A 4 18.83 2.09 -7.58
C GLY A 4 17.79 1.07 -7.15
N GLN A 5 17.94 -0.19 -7.56
CA GLN A 5 17.06 -1.29 -7.15
C GLN A 5 17.17 -1.57 -5.64
N LYS A 6 18.39 -1.49 -5.08
CA LYS A 6 18.61 -1.63 -3.63
C LYS A 6 17.91 -0.52 -2.86
N VAL A 7 18.00 0.73 -3.35
CA VAL A 7 17.31 1.88 -2.75
C VAL A 7 15.79 1.68 -2.78
N ILE A 8 15.21 1.35 -3.94
CA ILE A 8 13.76 1.11 -4.08
C ILE A 8 13.29 0.03 -3.10
N LYS A 9 14.00 -1.10 -3.01
CA LYS A 9 13.65 -2.19 -2.09
C LYS A 9 13.64 -1.73 -0.62
N ILE A 10 14.70 -1.06 -0.19
CA ILE A 10 14.83 -0.58 1.19
C ILE A 10 13.73 0.44 1.51
N THR A 11 13.53 1.43 0.62
CA THR A 11 12.51 2.46 0.80
C THR A 11 11.10 1.85 0.86
N SER A 12 10.76 0.93 -0.05
CA SER A 12 9.47 0.24 -0.04
C SER A 12 9.22 -0.51 1.27
N TYR A 13 10.22 -1.21 1.80
CA TYR A 13 10.09 -1.93 3.07
C TYR A 13 9.96 -1.00 4.27
N ILE A 14 10.70 0.11 4.30
CA ILE A 14 10.55 1.12 5.36
C ILE A 14 9.13 1.67 5.37
N ILE A 15 8.61 2.06 4.20
CA ILE A 15 7.23 2.57 4.08
C ILE A 15 6.22 1.52 4.53
N MET A 16 6.36 0.27 4.09
CA MET A 16 5.48 -0.83 4.50
C MET A 16 5.46 -1.04 6.02
N ILE A 17 6.63 -1.05 6.66
CA ILE A 17 6.73 -1.21 8.12
C ILE A 17 6.02 -0.05 8.83
N LEU A 18 6.26 1.19 8.40
CA LEU A 18 5.59 2.37 8.96
C LEU A 18 4.06 2.30 8.80
N LEU A 19 3.58 1.80 7.65
CA LEU A 19 2.15 1.65 7.39
C LEU A 19 1.52 0.58 8.30
N ILE A 20 2.19 -0.56 8.53
CA ILE A 20 1.71 -1.58 9.46
C ILE A 20 1.69 -1.03 10.89
N LEU A 21 2.75 -0.32 11.32
CA LEU A 21 2.79 0.28 12.65
C LEU A 21 1.68 1.31 12.83
N GLY A 22 1.43 2.15 11.83
CA GLY A 22 0.32 3.11 11.83
C GLY A 22 -1.05 2.42 11.88
N ALA A 23 -1.24 1.33 11.12
CA ALA A 23 -2.46 0.54 11.18
C ALA A 23 -2.69 -0.03 12.57
N PHE A 24 -1.66 -0.64 13.17
CA PHE A 24 -1.74 -1.24 14.50
C PHE A 24 -2.04 -0.17 15.56
N GLN A 25 -1.36 0.98 15.51
CA GLN A 25 -1.60 2.07 16.45
C GLN A 25 -3.05 2.57 16.38
N MET A 26 -3.65 2.66 15.18
CA MET A 26 -5.02 3.15 15.01
C MET A 26 -6.09 2.12 15.38
N ILE A 27 -5.88 0.85 15.06
CA ILE A 27 -6.85 -0.24 15.33
C ILE A 27 -6.90 -0.59 16.82
N PHE A 28 -5.76 -0.55 17.51
CA PHE A 28 -5.66 -0.91 18.92
C PHE A 28 -5.71 0.31 19.85
N ASP A 29 -6.01 1.49 19.32
CA ASP A 29 -6.28 2.67 20.14
C ASP A 29 -7.59 2.47 20.93
N LYS A 30 -7.70 3.14 22.08
CA LYS A 30 -8.92 3.08 22.92
C LYS A 30 -10.12 3.72 22.25
N ASN A 31 -9.89 4.59 21.26
CA ASN A 31 -10.93 5.28 20.51
C ASN A 31 -11.25 4.52 19.21
N TYR A 32 -12.26 3.66 19.25
CA TYR A 32 -12.78 2.89 18.11
C TYR A 32 -13.20 3.75 16.90
N LYS A 33 -13.30 5.08 17.08
CA LYS A 33 -13.47 5.98 15.94
C LYS A 33 -12.27 5.93 15.00
N ASN A 34 -11.08 5.55 15.42
CA ASN A 34 -9.87 5.56 14.59
C ASN A 34 -9.66 4.27 13.78
N ASP A 35 -10.45 3.23 14.01
CA ASP A 35 -10.32 1.92 13.35
C ASP A 35 -10.39 2.04 11.82
N HIS A 36 -11.20 2.97 11.31
CA HIS A 36 -11.30 3.24 9.89
C HIS A 36 -9.99 3.76 9.29
N LEU A 37 -9.23 4.59 10.02
CA LEU A 37 -7.91 5.06 9.59
C LEU A 37 -6.95 3.89 9.54
N GLY A 38 -7.00 3.00 10.53
CA GLY A 38 -6.21 1.77 10.53
C GLY A 38 -6.44 0.90 9.29
N GLY A 39 -7.71 0.77 8.87
CA GLY A 39 -8.07 0.14 7.60
C GLY A 39 -7.44 0.82 6.38
N LEU A 40 -7.40 2.16 6.35
CA LEU A 40 -6.74 2.91 5.27
C LEU A 40 -5.23 2.69 5.24
N PHE A 41 -4.57 2.63 6.41
CA PHE A 41 -3.16 2.29 6.50
C PHE A 41 -2.87 0.91 5.92
N LEU A 42 -3.75 -0.08 6.13
CA LEU A 42 -3.64 -1.41 5.52
C LEU A 42 -3.85 -1.40 4.00
N ILE A 43 -4.82 -0.63 3.50
CA ILE A 43 -5.05 -0.48 2.06
C ILE A 43 -3.84 0.23 1.39
N ALA A 44 -3.29 1.25 2.03
CA ALA A 44 -2.07 1.91 1.59
C ALA A 44 -0.87 0.96 1.61
N PHE A 45 -0.74 0.11 2.63
CA PHE A 45 0.27 -0.95 2.67
C PHE A 45 0.14 -1.87 1.47
N TRP A 46 -1.08 -2.29 1.16
CA TRP A 46 -1.35 -3.18 0.03
C TRP A 46 -1.01 -2.52 -1.31
N LEU A 47 -1.34 -1.22 -1.47
CA LEU A 47 -0.95 -0.43 -2.65
C LEU A 47 0.57 -0.40 -2.86
N VAL A 48 1.33 -0.07 -1.81
CA VAL A 48 2.80 0.00 -1.88
C VAL A 48 3.39 -1.39 -2.17
N ASN A 49 2.82 -2.44 -1.59
CA ASN A 49 3.23 -3.83 -1.84
C ASN A 49 2.98 -4.25 -3.29
N SER A 50 1.80 -3.98 -3.83
CA SER A 50 1.48 -4.30 -5.23
C SER A 50 2.31 -3.49 -6.23
N LEU A 51 2.63 -2.22 -5.93
CA LEU A 51 3.55 -1.42 -6.75
C LEU A 51 4.96 -2.02 -6.76
N TYR A 52 5.48 -2.41 -5.59
CA TYR A 52 6.80 -3.04 -5.50
C TYR A 52 6.85 -4.41 -6.18
N ALA A 53 5.79 -5.21 -6.03
CA ALA A 53 5.65 -6.52 -6.67
C ALA A 53 5.56 -6.36 -8.20
N PHE A 54 4.76 -5.43 -8.72
CA PHE A 54 4.71 -5.10 -10.14
C PHE A 54 6.09 -4.70 -10.70
N TYR A 55 6.81 -3.83 -10.00
CA TYR A 55 8.15 -3.41 -10.39
C TYR A 55 9.14 -4.58 -10.43
N SER A 56 8.96 -5.58 -9.57
CA SER A 56 9.79 -6.79 -9.51
C SER A 56 9.41 -7.77 -10.63
N ASP A 57 8.12 -8.05 -10.82
CA ASP A 57 7.60 -8.91 -11.89
C ASP A 57 7.99 -8.44 -13.28
N LYS A 58 7.97 -7.11 -13.52
CA LYS A 58 8.38 -6.52 -14.79
C LYS A 58 9.85 -6.83 -15.13
N LYS A 59 10.71 -6.98 -14.12
CA LYS A 59 12.12 -7.33 -14.33
C LYS A 59 12.34 -8.82 -14.57
N GLU A 60 11.48 -9.64 -13.98
CA GLU A 60 11.53 -11.10 -14.11
C GLU A 60 10.73 -11.60 -15.33
N ASP A 61 10.23 -10.68 -16.16
CA ASP A 61 9.32 -10.92 -17.30
C ASP A 61 8.07 -11.75 -16.92
N ASN A 62 7.63 -11.66 -15.67
CA ASN A 62 6.47 -12.38 -15.15
C ASN A 62 5.17 -11.62 -15.44
N LYS A 63 4.70 -11.70 -16.70
CA LYS A 63 3.55 -10.93 -17.20
C LYS A 63 2.24 -11.22 -16.47
N LYS A 64 2.00 -12.46 -16.05
CA LYS A 64 0.76 -12.84 -15.34
C LYS A 64 0.68 -12.20 -13.96
N SER A 65 1.76 -12.29 -13.18
CA SER A 65 1.84 -11.67 -11.86
C SER A 65 1.80 -10.14 -11.97
N ALA A 66 2.49 -9.56 -12.95
CA ALA A 66 2.48 -8.13 -13.20
C ALA A 66 1.05 -7.59 -13.45
N LEU A 67 0.24 -8.28 -14.26
CA LEU A 67 -1.16 -7.89 -14.52
C LEU A 67 -2.02 -7.95 -13.26
N SER A 68 -1.85 -9.00 -12.44
CA SER A 68 -2.53 -9.11 -11.15
C SER A 68 -2.18 -7.93 -10.23
N ASN A 69 -0.89 -7.59 -10.15
CA ASN A 69 -0.43 -6.48 -9.33
C ASN A 69 -0.94 -5.12 -9.82
N VAL A 70 -1.09 -4.91 -11.14
CA VAL A 70 -1.75 -3.70 -11.68
C VAL A 70 -3.21 -3.62 -11.24
N LEU A 71 -3.96 -4.73 -11.31
CA LEU A 71 -5.34 -4.77 -10.85
C LEU A 71 -5.44 -4.40 -9.37
N LEU A 72 -4.56 -4.95 -8.53
CA LEU A 72 -4.50 -4.62 -7.11
C LEU A 72 -4.20 -3.14 -6.85
N VAL A 73 -3.28 -2.54 -7.61
CA VAL A 73 -2.97 -1.11 -7.53
C VAL A 73 -4.20 -0.27 -7.86
N ILE A 74 -4.94 -0.62 -8.91
CA ILE A 74 -6.16 0.08 -9.31
C ILE A 74 -7.22 -0.01 -8.20
N VAL A 75 -7.49 -1.22 -7.70
CA VAL A 75 -8.49 -1.44 -6.64
C VAL A 75 -8.12 -0.65 -5.38
N ALA A 76 -6.88 -0.75 -4.91
CA ALA A 76 -6.43 -0.01 -3.73
C ALA A 76 -6.52 1.51 -3.91
N SER A 77 -6.16 2.01 -5.11
CA SER A 77 -6.24 3.44 -5.44
C SER A 77 -7.68 3.94 -5.44
N VAL A 78 -8.62 3.17 -6.00
CA VAL A 78 -10.05 3.53 -6.02
C VAL A 78 -10.60 3.60 -4.60
N ILE A 79 -10.27 2.64 -3.73
CA ILE A 79 -10.72 2.66 -2.34
C ILE A 79 -10.18 3.89 -1.59
N LEU A 80 -8.88 4.17 -1.72
CA LEU A 80 -8.24 5.32 -1.07
C LEU A 80 -8.84 6.65 -1.54
N LEU A 81 -9.06 6.81 -2.85
CA LEU A 81 -9.67 8.02 -3.42
C LEU A 81 -11.11 8.18 -2.96
N SER A 82 -11.90 7.11 -2.97
CA SER A 82 -13.30 7.13 -2.53
C SER A 82 -13.40 7.55 -1.07
N TYR A 83 -12.51 7.04 -0.23
CA TYR A 83 -12.44 7.43 1.17
C TYR A 83 -11.99 8.89 1.35
N SER A 84 -10.97 9.31 0.60
CA SER A 84 -10.47 10.69 0.64
C SER A 84 -11.54 11.70 0.23
N ILE A 85 -12.29 11.41 -0.83
CA ILE A 85 -13.44 12.24 -1.27
C ILE A 85 -14.47 12.31 -0.15
N LYS A 86 -14.82 11.18 0.47
CA LYS A 86 -15.78 11.16 1.58
C LYS A 86 -15.31 12.01 2.77
N MET A 87 -14.00 12.05 3.06
CA MET A 87 -13.44 12.84 4.16
C MET A 87 -13.38 14.35 3.86
N ILE A 88 -13.18 14.73 2.60
CA ILE A 88 -13.05 16.15 2.20
C ILE A 88 -14.43 16.81 2.00
N PHE A 89 -15.40 16.06 1.47
CA PHE A 89 -16.70 16.60 1.05
C PHE A 89 -17.86 16.27 2.00
N HIS A 90 -17.59 15.74 3.19
CA HIS A 90 -18.55 15.45 4.25
C HIS A 90 -18.02 15.98 5.58
#